data_AF-A0A2V8GY25-F1
#
_entry.id   AF-A0A2V8GY25-F1
#
_cell.length_a   1.000
_cell.length_b   1.000
_cell.length_c   1.000
_cell.angle_alpha   90.00
_cell.angle_beta   90.00
_cell.angle_gamma   90.00
#
_symmetry.space_group_name_H-M   'P 1'
#
loop_
_entity.id
_entity.type
_entity.pdbx_description
1 polymer ?
#
loop_
_entity_poly.entity_id
_entity_poly.type
_entity_poly.pdbx_seq_one_letter_code
_entity_poly.pdbx_strand_id
1 'polypeptide(L)'
;MAVKPRAILVSTALAALVVFAVVQDRVTAAGARRYVALQRDAIAGRGQPVTVDEIMRPAIHRSVQQGLLWSGVVVVGGVGIAGAVGRKRS
;
A
#
# COMPACT_ATOMS: atom_id res chain seq x y z
N MET A 1 -23.37 21.69 7.46
CA MET A 1 -23.81 20.32 7.83
C MET A 1 -22.79 19.72 8.79
N ALA A 2 -23.20 19.35 10.00
CA ALA A 2 -22.30 18.84 11.03
C ALA A 2 -21.94 17.36 10.73
N VAL A 3 -20.75 17.09 10.18
CA VAL A 3 -20.30 15.73 9.82
C VAL A 3 -20.31 14.84 11.07
N LYS A 4 -21.06 13.74 11.06
CA LYS A 4 -21.16 12.82 12.22
C LYS A 4 -19.85 12.02 12.37
N PRO A 5 -19.37 11.73 13.60
CA PRO A 5 -18.16 10.94 13.82
C PRO A 5 -18.17 9.59 13.08
N ARG A 6 -19.33 8.95 12.98
CA ARG A 6 -19.52 7.72 12.17
C ARG A 6 -19.18 7.92 10.69
N ALA A 7 -19.54 9.06 10.09
CA ALA A 7 -19.21 9.34 8.69
C ALA A 7 -17.70 9.55 8.49
N ILE A 8 -16.99 10.11 9.49
CA ILE A 8 -15.53 10.25 9.48
C ILE A 8 -14.86 8.86 9.52
N LEU A 9 -15.35 7.96 10.37
CA LEU A 9 -14.81 6.59 10.45
C LEU A 9 -15.03 5.79 9.16
N VAL A 10 -16.23 5.86 8.58
CA VAL A 10 -16.54 5.16 7.32
C VAL A 10 -15.69 5.70 6.16
N SER A 11 -15.56 7.02 6.03
CA SER A 11 -14.71 7.62 5.00
C SER A 11 -13.23 7.32 5.22
N THR A 12 -12.76 7.27 6.47
CA THR A 12 -11.40 6.83 6.80
C THR A 12 -11.16 5.38 6.40
N ALA A 13 -12.09 4.48 6.69
CA ALA A 13 -11.96 3.06 6.33
C ALA A 13 -11.90 2.88 4.81
N LEU A 14 -12.76 3.60 4.06
CA LEU A 14 -12.71 3.61 2.60
C LEU A 14 -11.38 4.18 2.08
N ALA A 15 -10.90 5.30 2.64
CA ALA A 15 -9.62 5.88 2.27
C ALA A 15 -8.45 4.92 2.56
N ALA A 16 -8.48 4.21 3.68
CA ALA A 16 -7.45 3.23 4.03
C ALA A 16 -7.43 2.05 3.04
N LEU A 17 -8.61 1.55 2.62
CA LEU A 17 -8.71 0.53 1.58
C LEU A 17 -8.16 1.01 0.24
N VAL A 18 -8.51 2.22 -0.18
CA VAL A 18 -7.99 2.81 -1.43
C VAL A 18 -6.48 2.98 -1.37
N VAL A 19 -5.95 3.53 -0.28
CA VAL A 19 -4.50 3.69 -0.09
C VAL A 19 -3.78 2.34 -0.09
N PHE A 20 -4.34 1.34 0.58
CA PHE A 20 -3.80 -0.01 0.57
C PHE A 20 -3.75 -0.59 -0.85
N ALA A 21 -4.84 -0.50 -1.61
CA ALA A 21 -4.90 -0.99 -2.99
C ALA A 21 -3.92 -0.25 -3.91
N VAL A 22 -3.81 1.08 -3.80
CA VAL A 22 -2.88 1.88 -4.60
C VAL A 22 -1.43 1.55 -4.27
N VAL A 23 -1.08 1.39 -2.99
CA VAL A 23 0.29 1.02 -2.60
C VAL A 23 0.64 -0.38 -3.10
N GLN A 24 -0.28 -1.35 -2.96
CA GLN A 24 -0.08 -2.69 -3.50
C GLN A 24 0.11 -2.68 -5.02
N ASP A 25 -0.71 -1.93 -5.76
CA ASP A 25 -0.61 -1.80 -7.22
C ASP A 25 0.73 -1.19 -7.64
N ARG A 26 1.16 -0.10 -6.99
CA ARG A 26 2.41 0.59 -7.31
C ARG A 26 3.64 -0.27 -7.05
N VAL A 27 3.66 -1.01 -5.95
CA VAL A 27 4.79 -1.90 -5.63
C VAL A 27 4.78 -3.15 -6.51
N THR A 28 3.60 -3.69 -6.83
CA THR A 28 3.46 -4.80 -7.80
C THR A 28 3.97 -4.38 -9.17
N ALA A 29 3.56 -3.21 -9.67
CA ALA A 29 4.05 -2.64 -10.93
C ALA A 29 5.57 -2.38 -10.90
N ALA A 30 6.12 -1.93 -9.77
CA ALA A 30 7.56 -1.75 -9.61
C ALA A 30 8.32 -3.09 -9.63
N GLY A 31 7.78 -4.13 -8.98
CA GLY A 31 8.31 -5.49 -9.02
C GLY A 31 8.32 -6.07 -10.44
N ALA A 32 7.21 -5.92 -11.17
CA ALA A 32 7.10 -6.36 -12.56
C ALA A 32 8.12 -5.67 -13.47
N ARG A 33 8.30 -4.35 -13.35
CA ARG A 33 9.33 -3.61 -14.12
C ARG A 33 10.75 -4.09 -13.81
N ARG A 34 11.05 -4.39 -12.54
CA ARG A 34 12.35 -4.90 -12.11
C ARG A 34 12.62 -6.29 -12.69
N TYR A 35 11.61 -7.16 -12.69
CA TYR A 35 11.67 -8.49 -13.28
C TYR A 35 11.97 -8.44 -14.79
N VAL A 36 11.22 -7.61 -15.54
CA VAL A 36 11.42 -7.45 -16.99
C VAL A 36 12.83 -6.93 -17.31
N ALA A 37 13.35 -5.98 -16.52
CA ALA A 37 14.70 -5.46 -16.70
C ALA A 37 15.77 -6.56 -16.50
N LEU A 38 15.65 -7.36 -15.43
CA LEU A 38 16.59 -8.43 -15.12
C LEU A 38 16.53 -9.58 -16.14
N GLN A 39 15.33 -9.94 -16.62
CA GLN A 39 15.19 -10.87 -17.73
C GLN A 39 15.86 -10.34 -19.00
N ARG A 40 15.69 -9.06 -19.31
CA ARG A 40 16.26 -8.45 -20.51
C ARG A 40 17.79 -8.43 -20.48
N ASP A 41 18.39 -8.16 -19.33
CA ASP A 41 19.86 -8.24 -19.16
C ASP A 41 20.39 -9.68 -19.19
N ALA A 42 19.64 -10.66 -18.68
CA ALA A 42 20.00 -12.07 -18.78
C ALA A 42 19.95 -12.58 -20.24
N ILE A 43 18.91 -12.21 -21.00
CA ILE A 43 18.80 -12.52 -22.44
C ILE A 43 19.91 -11.85 -23.24
N ALA A 44 20.33 -10.65 -22.84
CA ALA A 44 21.46 -9.95 -23.44
C ALA A 44 22.84 -10.52 -23.05
N GLY A 45 22.89 -11.62 -22.28
CA GLY A 45 24.13 -12.27 -21.85
C GLY A 45 24.90 -11.49 -20.78
N ARG A 46 24.27 -10.50 -20.12
CA ARG A 46 24.89 -9.62 -19.12
C ARG A 46 24.53 -9.97 -17.67
N GLY A 47 23.90 -11.11 -17.42
CA GLY A 47 23.50 -11.55 -16.06
C GLY A 47 23.09 -13.01 -15.96
N GLN A 48 22.98 -13.53 -14.73
CA GLN A 48 22.53 -14.89 -14.43
C GLN A 48 21.01 -15.04 -14.69
N PRO A 49 20.54 -16.19 -15.19
CA PRO A 49 19.11 -16.47 -15.31
C PRO A 49 18.47 -16.49 -13.92
N VAL A 50 17.55 -15.56 -13.66
CA VAL A 50 16.83 -15.49 -12.38
C VAL A 50 15.42 -16.04 -12.56
N THR A 51 14.94 -16.83 -11.61
CA THR A 51 13.58 -17.36 -11.67
C THR A 51 12.55 -16.33 -11.19
N VAL A 52 11.31 -16.40 -11.72
CA VAL A 52 10.20 -15.51 -11.33
C VAL A 52 10.02 -15.47 -9.81
N ASP A 53 10.09 -16.64 -9.16
CA ASP A 53 9.86 -16.78 -7.72
C ASP A 53 10.91 -16.07 -6.87
N GLU A 54 12.19 -16.12 -7.26
CA GLU A 54 13.28 -15.42 -6.55
C GLU A 54 13.10 -13.90 -6.56
N ILE A 55 12.50 -13.35 -7.63
CA ILE A 55 12.28 -11.91 -7.76
C ILE A 55 10.94 -11.48 -7.17
N MET A 56 9.88 -12.27 -7.39
CA MET A 56 8.52 -11.93 -6.95
C MET A 56 8.34 -12.04 -5.44
N ARG A 57 8.87 -13.07 -4.77
CA ARG A 57 8.72 -13.23 -3.30
C ARG A 57 9.16 -11.99 -2.49
N PRO A 58 10.39 -11.47 -2.64
CA PRO A 58 10.82 -10.32 -1.86
C PRO A 58 10.08 -9.04 -2.28
N ALA A 59 9.65 -8.91 -3.54
CA ALA A 59 8.85 -7.79 -4.00
C ALA A 59 7.45 -7.79 -3.37
N ILE A 60 6.79 -8.95 -3.31
CA ILE A 60 5.49 -9.13 -2.64
C ILE A 60 5.62 -8.83 -1.16
N HIS A 61 6.67 -9.34 -0.49
CA HIS A 61 6.87 -9.09 0.93
C HIS A 61 7.01 -7.59 1.26
N ARG A 62 7.80 -6.85 0.46
CA ARG A 62 7.91 -5.39 0.58
C ARG A 62 6.60 -4.67 0.26
N SER A 63 5.85 -5.14 -0.73
CA SER A 63 4.52 -4.61 -1.10
C SER A 63 3.53 -4.70 0.05
N VAL A 64 3.46 -5.86 0.69
CA VAL A 64 2.59 -6.10 1.84
C VAL A 64 3.02 -5.26 3.03
N GLN A 65 4.32 -5.19 3.35
CA GLN A 65 4.82 -4.33 4.43
C GLN A 65 4.48 -2.86 4.22
N GLN A 66 4.76 -2.31 3.03
CA GLN A 66 4.47 -0.91 2.73
C GLN A 66 2.96 -0.63 2.70
N GLY A 67 2.18 -1.55 2.13
CA GLY A 67 0.72 -1.44 2.11
C GLY A 67 0.13 -1.39 3.52
N LEU A 68 0.56 -2.27 4.41
CA LEU A 68 0.13 -2.30 5.81
C LEU A 68 0.57 -1.05 6.59
N LEU A 69 1.78 -0.56 6.33
CA LEU A 69 2.30 0.61 7.04
C LEU A 69 1.52 1.88 6.68
N TRP A 70 1.30 2.13 5.38
CA TRP A 70 0.55 3.30 4.93
C TRP A 70 -0.94 3.21 5.26
N SER A 71 -1.56 2.03 5.17
CA SER A 71 -2.95 1.86 5.59
C SER A 71 -3.12 2.10 7.09
N GLY A 72 -2.17 1.63 7.90
CA GLY A 72 -2.13 1.88 9.35
C GLY A 72 -2.08 3.37 9.68
N VAL A 73 -1.24 4.15 8.99
CA VAL A 73 -1.15 5.61 9.16
C VAL A 73 -2.51 6.29 8.90
N VAL A 74 -3.20 5.89 7.83
CA VAL A 74 -4.53 6.46 7.49
C VAL A 74 -5.56 6.14 8.56
N VAL A 75 -5.58 4.90 9.05
CA VAL A 75 -6.52 4.48 10.11
C VAL A 75 -6.27 5.25 11.41
N VAL A 76 -5.02 5.33 11.87
CA VAL A 76 -4.66 6.06 13.10
C VAL A 76 -5.02 7.54 12.98
N GLY A 77 -4.70 8.16 11.84
CA GLY A 77 -5.04 9.56 11.57
C GLY A 77 -6.55 9.82 11.62
N GLY A 78 -7.35 9.02 10.90
CA GLY A 78 -8.80 9.24 10.85
C GLY A 78 -9.53 8.88 12.14
N VAL A 79 -9.08 7.87 12.89
CA VAL A 79 -9.59 7.59 14.25
C VAL A 79 -9.27 8.74 15.20
N GLY A 80 -8.06 9.29 15.14
CA GLY A 80 -7.68 10.47 15.93
C GLY A 80 -8.57 11.69 15.66
N ILE A 81 -8.84 11.97 14.38
CA ILE A 81 -9.75 13.04 13.96
C ILE A 81 -11.17 12.78 14.47
N ALA A 82 -11.70 11.58 14.30
CA ALA A 82 -13.04 11.22 14.76
C ALA A 82 -13.18 11.38 16.29
N GLY A 83 -12.17 10.96 17.06
CA GLY A 83 -12.13 11.11 18.51
C GLY A 83 -12.04 12.57 18.98
N ALA A 84 -11.30 13.42 18.27
CA ALA A 84 -11.24 14.86 18.56
C ALA A 84 -12.58 15.57 18.27
N VAL A 85 -13.24 15.22 17.16
CA VAL A 85 -14.55 15.75 16.79
C VAL A 85 -15.65 15.27 17.76
N GLY A 86 -15.59 14.02 18.20
CA GLY A 86 -16.51 13.47 19.20
C GLY A 86 -16.41 14.19 20.54
N ARG A 87 -15.18 14.43 21.04
CA ARG A 87 -14.94 15.19 22.28
C ARG A 87 -15.43 16.64 22.22
N LYS A 88 -15.31 17.32 21.08
CA LYS A 88 -15.82 18.69 20.92
C LYS A 88 -17.36 18.80 20.90
N ARG A 89 -18.07 17.68 20.74
CA ARG A 89 -19.55 17.65 20.70
C ARG A 89 -20.19 17.13 21.99
N SER A 90 -19.40 16.59 22.91
CA SER A 90 -19.84 16.16 24.23
C SER A 90 -19.66 17.27 25.25
#